data_AF-A0A935IWL2-F1
#
_entry.id   AF-A0A935IWL2-F1
#
_cell.length_a   1.000
_cell.length_b   1.000
_cell.length_c   1.000
_cell.angle_alpha   90.00
_cell.angle_beta   90.00
_cell.angle_gamma   90.00
#
_symmetry.space_group_name_H-M   'P 1'
#
loop_
_entity.id
_entity.type
_entity.pdbx_description
1 polymer ?
#
loop_
_entity_poly.entity_id
_entity_poly.type
_entity_poly.pdbx_seq_one_letter_code
_entity_poly.pdbx_strand_id
1 'polypeptide(L)'
;MQSQEKPTKFGIISSILAILLSVIWCVYIVILMIYTQREVTSIDVISALASVVFFYGGLLVMAVLNFLMTITGMVLSVLSLRKGEPKRFFAIVGFVINFLWLLPYCIGCFTFFLPLDS
;
A
#
# COMPACT_ATOMS: atom_id res chain seq x y z
N MET A 1 -7.58 -38.33 -14.62
CA MET A 1 -6.25 -37.96 -14.08
C MET A 1 -6.38 -36.59 -13.41
N GLN A 2 -6.53 -36.55 -12.09
CA GLN A 2 -6.47 -35.30 -11.33
C GLN A 2 -5.00 -34.85 -11.34
N SER A 3 -4.70 -33.81 -12.12
CA SER A 3 -3.39 -33.15 -12.07
C SER A 3 -3.12 -32.73 -10.63
N GLN A 4 -2.04 -33.25 -10.03
CA GLN A 4 -1.47 -32.69 -8.81
C GLN A 4 -0.91 -31.30 -9.16
N GLU A 5 -1.79 -30.31 -9.34
CA GLU A 5 -1.35 -28.92 -9.31
C GLU A 5 -0.76 -28.68 -7.93
N LYS A 6 0.57 -28.44 -7.89
CA LYS A 6 1.27 -28.01 -6.68
C LYS A 6 0.40 -26.96 -5.98
N PRO A 7 0.16 -27.09 -4.66
CA PRO A 7 -0.63 -26.11 -3.93
C PRO A 7 0.01 -24.75 -4.16
N THR A 8 -0.67 -23.93 -4.94
CA THR A 8 -0.20 -22.59 -5.23
C THR A 8 -0.26 -21.81 -3.92
N LYS A 9 0.76 -21.01 -3.64
CA LYS A 9 0.91 -20.32 -2.35
C LYS A 9 0.44 -18.87 -2.47
N PHE A 10 -0.50 -18.59 -3.37
CA PHE A 10 -0.88 -17.22 -3.71
C PHE A 10 -1.53 -16.50 -2.53
N GLY A 11 -2.35 -17.19 -1.73
CA GLY A 11 -2.94 -16.61 -0.52
C GLY A 11 -1.89 -16.22 0.52
N ILE A 12 -0.83 -17.02 0.67
CA ILE A 12 0.29 -16.72 1.58
C ILE A 12 1.09 -15.52 1.04
N ILE A 13 1.41 -15.51 -0.25
CA ILE A 13 2.17 -14.42 -0.89
C ILE A 13 1.41 -13.10 -0.74
N SER A 14 0.09 -13.08 -0.96
CA SER A 14 -0.74 -11.88 -0.78
C SER A 14 -0.68 -11.35 0.66
N SER A 15 -0.79 -12.24 1.66
CA SER A 15 -0.70 -11.83 3.07
C SER A 15 0.68 -11.30 3.45
N ILE A 16 1.75 -11.91 2.93
CA ILE A 16 3.12 -11.42 3.13
C ILE A 16 3.28 -10.05 2.50
N LEU A 17 2.78 -9.86 1.28
CA LEU A 17 2.86 -8.59 0.56
C LEU A 17 2.17 -7.47 1.36
N ALA A 18 0.99 -7.74 1.92
CA ALA A 18 0.26 -6.78 2.75
C ALA A 18 1.04 -6.38 4.02
N ILE A 19 1.66 -7.35 4.70
CA ILE A 19 2.50 -7.07 5.88
C ILE A 19 3.72 -6.23 5.48
N LEU A 20 4.36 -6.58 4.36
CA LEU A 20 5.57 -5.90 3.88
C LEU A 20 5.28 -4.44 3.54
N LEU A 21 4.15 -4.17 2.87
CA LEU A 21 3.67 -2.81 2.62
C LEU A 21 3.42 -2.04 3.91
N SER A 22 2.77 -2.68 4.89
CA SER A 22 2.52 -2.06 6.19
C SER A 22 3.81 -1.66 6.91
N VAL A 23 4.82 -2.52 6.89
CA VAL A 23 6.12 -2.23 7.52
C VAL A 23 6.83 -1.09 6.79
N ILE A 24 6.88 -1.14 5.45
CA ILE A 24 7.51 -0.10 4.63
C ILE A 24 6.87 1.27 4.91
N TRP A 25 5.54 1.33 5.00
CA TRP A 25 4.83 2.58 5.29
C TRP A 25 5.07 3.09 6.70
N CYS A 26 5.14 2.20 7.70
CA CYS A 26 5.51 2.60 9.06
C CYS A 26 6.91 3.19 9.11
N VAL A 27 7.89 2.56 8.45
CA VAL A 27 9.27 3.08 8.37
C VAL A 27 9.29 4.44 7.67
N TYR A 28 8.55 4.58 6.57
CA TYR A 28 8.44 5.84 5.85
C TYR A 28 7.87 6.97 6.73
N ILE A 29 6.77 6.73 7.45
CA ILE A 29 6.18 7.70 8.39
C ILE A 29 7.18 8.11 9.47
N VAL A 30 7.91 7.16 10.05
CA VAL A 30 8.90 7.46 11.11
C VAL A 30 10.04 8.32 10.58
N ILE A 31 10.61 7.99 9.43
CA ILE A 31 11.68 8.80 8.79
C ILE A 31 11.18 10.21 8.54
N LEU A 32 9.94 10.32 8.06
CA LEU A 32 9.30 11.56 7.69
C LEU A 32 8.95 12.43 8.90
N MET A 33 8.55 11.83 10.03
CA MET A 33 8.42 12.53 11.33
C MET A 33 9.76 13.07 11.82
N ILE A 34 10.83 12.28 11.76
CA ILE A 34 12.17 12.72 12.16
C ILE A 34 12.65 13.89 11.29
N TYR A 35 12.39 13.80 9.99
CA TYR A 35 12.82 14.81 9.04
C TYR A 35 12.08 16.14 9.24
N THR A 36 10.75 16.09 9.36
CA THR A 36 9.93 17.29 9.64
C THR A 36 10.30 17.97 10.96
N GLN A 37 10.64 17.21 12.00
CA GLN A 37 11.11 17.79 13.27
C GLN A 37 12.43 18.56 13.12
N ARG A 38 13.35 18.09 12.25
CA ARG A 38 14.64 18.77 12.02
C ARG A 38 14.48 20.07 11.24
N GLU A 39 13.60 20.11 10.26
CA GLU A 39 13.44 21.29 9.40
C GLU A 39 12.82 22.51 10.09
N VAL A 40 11.94 22.29 11.07
CA VAL A 40 11.33 23.37 11.87
C VAL A 40 12.40 24.19 12.62
N THR A 41 13.63 23.67 12.74
CA THR A 41 14.73 24.34 13.47
C THR A 41 15.75 25.08 12.58
N SER A 42 15.70 24.94 11.24
CA SER A 42 16.64 25.61 10.34
C SER A 42 15.94 26.13 9.07
N ILE A 43 15.66 27.43 9.04
CA ILE A 43 15.03 28.10 7.89
C ILE A 43 16.12 28.48 6.89
N ASP A 44 16.51 27.54 6.04
CA ASP A 44 17.26 27.81 4.82
C ASP A 44 16.39 27.46 3.61
N VAL A 45 16.28 28.36 2.63
CA VAL A 45 15.27 28.27 1.56
C VAL A 45 15.58 27.11 0.61
N ILE A 46 16.86 26.80 0.42
CA ILE A 46 17.32 25.69 -0.43
C ILE A 46 17.04 24.35 0.25
N SER A 47 17.25 24.24 1.57
CA SER A 47 16.90 23.01 2.30
C SER A 47 15.39 22.80 2.35
N ALA A 48 14.62 23.87 2.55
CA ALA A 48 13.16 23.84 2.55
C ALA A 48 12.55 23.44 1.19
N LEU A 49 13.18 23.82 0.07
CA LEU A 49 12.72 23.36 -1.25
C LEU A 49 13.08 21.89 -1.49
N ALA A 50 14.30 21.50 -1.16
CA ALA A 50 14.76 20.11 -1.31
C ALA A 50 13.90 19.14 -0.49
N SER A 51 13.49 19.55 0.71
CA SER A 51 12.62 18.76 1.56
C SER A 51 11.20 18.66 1.08
N VAL A 52 10.59 19.75 0.62
CA VAL A 52 9.27 19.73 0.02
C VAL A 52 9.27 18.77 -1.17
N VAL A 53 10.29 18.84 -2.03
CA VAL A 53 10.42 17.91 -3.18
C VAL A 53 10.59 16.47 -2.72
N PHE A 54 11.42 16.20 -1.70
CA PHE A 54 11.64 14.85 -1.19
C PHE A 54 10.40 14.28 -0.49
N PHE A 55 9.66 15.13 0.21
CA PHE A 55 8.46 14.79 0.94
C PHE A 55 7.31 14.51 -0.02
N TYR A 56 6.95 15.46 -0.88
CA TYR A 56 5.85 15.29 -1.83
C TYR A 56 6.20 14.28 -2.94
N GLY A 57 7.43 14.32 -3.45
CA GLY A 57 7.90 13.36 -4.45
C GLY A 57 8.00 11.95 -3.88
N GLY A 58 8.58 11.79 -2.68
CA GLY A 58 8.64 10.51 -1.99
C GLY A 58 7.24 9.96 -1.68
N LEU A 59 6.33 10.81 -1.22
CA LEU A 59 4.98 10.40 -0.83
C LEU A 59 4.16 10.00 -2.07
N LEU A 60 4.35 10.68 -3.21
CA LEU A 60 3.74 10.32 -4.49
C LEU A 60 4.28 8.99 -5.03
N VAL A 61 5.60 8.79 -5.03
CA VAL A 61 6.21 7.53 -5.48
C VAL A 61 5.76 6.36 -4.59
N MET A 62 5.78 6.55 -3.28
CA MET A 62 5.33 5.55 -2.31
C MET A 62 3.83 5.26 -2.44
N ALA A 63 3.00 6.28 -2.70
CA ALA A 63 1.58 6.11 -2.96
C ALA A 63 1.33 5.26 -4.22
N VAL A 64 2.03 5.55 -5.33
CA VAL A 64 1.90 4.78 -6.58
C VAL A 64 2.35 3.33 -6.40
N LEU A 65 3.52 3.12 -5.77
CA LEU A 65 4.02 1.77 -5.50
C LEU A 65 3.07 0.99 -4.60
N ASN A 66 2.55 1.64 -3.54
CA ASN A 66 1.60 1.03 -2.64
C ASN A 66 0.32 0.64 -3.39
N PHE A 67 -0.24 1.54 -4.19
CA PHE A 67 -1.43 1.28 -5.00
C PHE A 67 -1.26 0.06 -5.91
N LEU A 68 -0.14 -0.01 -6.66
CA LEU A 68 0.16 -1.14 -7.55
C LEU A 68 0.29 -2.47 -6.79
N MET A 69 1.01 -2.45 -5.66
CA MET A 69 1.20 -3.64 -4.83
C MET A 69 -0.10 -4.09 -4.17
N THR A 70 -0.95 -3.15 -3.76
CA THR A 70 -2.25 -3.41 -3.15
C THR A 70 -3.19 -4.09 -4.14
N ILE A 71 -3.26 -3.59 -5.39
CA ILE A 71 -4.01 -4.24 -6.48
C ILE A 71 -3.47 -5.64 -6.75
N THR A 72 -2.15 -5.78 -6.84
CA THR A 72 -1.51 -7.08 -7.06
C THR A 72 -1.86 -8.08 -5.95
N GLY A 73 -1.81 -7.66 -4.69
CA GLY A 73 -2.22 -8.46 -3.53
C GLY A 73 -3.69 -8.89 -3.60
N MET A 74 -4.58 -7.98 -3.98
CA MET A 74 -6.00 -8.31 -4.17
C MET A 74 -6.22 -9.34 -5.28
N VAL A 75 -5.58 -9.16 -6.44
CA VAL A 75 -5.70 -10.09 -7.57
C VAL A 75 -5.19 -11.48 -7.16
N LEU A 76 -4.05 -11.56 -6.47
CA LEU A 76 -3.52 -12.83 -5.95
C LEU A 76 -4.46 -13.49 -4.94
N SER A 77 -5.07 -12.71 -4.04
CA SER A 77 -6.08 -13.22 -3.12
C SER A 77 -7.32 -13.75 -3.83
N VAL A 78 -7.84 -13.05 -4.83
CA VAL A 78 -9.01 -13.48 -5.62
C VAL A 78 -8.68 -14.77 -6.40
N LEU A 79 -7.48 -14.85 -6.99
CA LEU A 79 -7.02 -16.05 -7.69
C LEU A 79 -6.90 -17.25 -6.74
N SER A 80 -6.36 -17.05 -5.54
CA SER A 80 -6.27 -18.10 -4.50
C SER A 80 -7.66 -18.61 -4.08
N LEU A 81 -8.63 -17.70 -3.92
CA LEU A 81 -10.03 -18.04 -3.60
C LEU A 81 -10.70 -18.82 -4.74
N ARG A 82 -10.51 -18.40 -5.99
CA ARG A 82 -11.05 -19.09 -7.18
C ARG A 82 -10.46 -20.49 -7.38
N LYS A 83 -9.16 -20.66 -7.11
CA LYS A 83 -8.48 -21.97 -7.20
C LYS A 83 -8.82 -22.91 -6.03
N GLY A 84 -9.56 -22.42 -5.03
CA GLY A 84 -10.00 -23.24 -3.92
C GLY A 84 -8.87 -23.75 -3.03
N GLU A 85 -7.76 -23.02 -2.93
CA GLU A 85 -6.57 -23.41 -2.15
C GLU A 85 -6.95 -23.81 -0.70
N PRO A 86 -6.26 -24.80 -0.09
CA PRO A 86 -6.59 -25.29 1.26
C PRO A 86 -6.46 -24.22 2.35
N LYS A 87 -5.74 -23.13 2.06
CA LYS A 87 -5.45 -22.02 2.99
C LYS A 87 -6.25 -20.75 2.66
N ARG A 88 -7.55 -20.90 2.35
CA ARG A 88 -8.44 -19.77 1.99
C ARG A 88 -8.44 -18.64 3.00
N PHE A 89 -8.31 -18.96 4.29
CA PHE A 89 -8.25 -17.94 5.36
C PHE A 89 -7.16 -16.90 5.11
N PHE A 90 -5.95 -17.32 4.71
CA PHE A 90 -4.84 -16.40 4.42
C PHE A 90 -5.12 -15.52 3.20
N ALA A 91 -5.80 -16.05 2.19
CA ALA A 91 -6.21 -15.28 1.03
C ALA A 91 -7.25 -14.22 1.38
N ILE A 92 -8.22 -14.55 2.24
CA ILE A 92 -9.24 -13.61 2.75
C ILE A 92 -8.57 -12.52 3.58
N VAL A 93 -7.70 -12.88 4.53
CA VAL A 93 -6.97 -11.91 5.35
C VAL A 93 -6.13 -10.98 4.49
N GLY A 94 -5.36 -11.54 3.54
CA GLY A 94 -4.60 -10.75 2.58
C GLY A 94 -5.50 -9.82 1.74
N PHE A 95 -6.67 -10.29 1.32
CA PHE A 95 -7.62 -9.47 0.57
C PHE A 95 -8.15 -8.31 1.42
N VAL A 96 -8.58 -8.57 2.65
CA VAL A 96 -9.14 -7.56 3.56
C VAL A 96 -8.10 -6.50 3.89
N ILE A 97 -6.86 -6.90 4.20
CA ILE A 97 -5.80 -5.94 4.50
C ILE A 97 -5.50 -5.11 3.25
N ASN A 98 -5.25 -5.72 2.10
CA ASN A 98 -5.03 -4.93 0.88
C ASN A 98 -6.24 -4.02 0.58
N PHE A 99 -7.48 -4.48 0.79
CA PHE A 99 -8.67 -3.65 0.59
C PHE A 99 -8.73 -2.44 1.53
N LEU A 100 -8.42 -2.63 2.81
CA LEU A 100 -8.30 -1.54 3.79
C LEU A 100 -7.23 -0.53 3.37
N TRP A 101 -6.13 -1.00 2.79
CA TRP A 101 -5.06 -0.17 2.27
C TRP A 101 -5.44 0.61 1.00
N LEU A 102 -6.38 0.09 0.19
CA LEU A 102 -6.89 0.77 -1.00
C LEU A 102 -7.91 1.87 -0.66
N LEU A 103 -8.70 1.71 0.41
CA LEU A 103 -9.79 2.61 0.79
C LEU A 103 -9.40 4.10 0.84
N PRO A 104 -8.29 4.51 1.49
CA PRO A 104 -7.88 5.92 1.52
C PRO A 104 -7.64 6.50 0.12
N TYR A 105 -7.08 5.70 -0.79
CA TYR A 105 -6.85 6.11 -2.18
C TYR A 105 -8.16 6.24 -2.94
N CYS A 106 -9.10 5.31 -2.75
CA CYS A 106 -10.44 5.41 -3.34
C CYS A 106 -11.17 6.67 -2.84
N ILE A 107 -11.18 6.91 -1.52
CA ILE A 107 -11.83 8.09 -0.91
C ILE A 107 -11.16 9.38 -1.40
N GLY A 108 -9.83 9.41 -1.50
CA GLY A 108 -9.09 10.53 -2.07
C GLY A 108 -9.49 10.82 -3.53
N CYS A 109 -9.61 9.79 -4.37
CA CYS A 109 -10.12 9.98 -5.73
C CYS A 109 -11.57 10.48 -5.74
N PHE A 110 -12.46 9.88 -4.94
CA PHE A 110 -13.86 10.32 -4.89
C PHE A 110 -14.01 11.77 -4.45
N THR A 111 -13.21 12.23 -3.48
CA THR A 111 -13.23 13.62 -2.99
C THR A 111 -12.60 14.61 -3.97
N PHE A 112 -11.68 14.19 -4.84
CA PHE A 112 -11.09 15.06 -5.86
C PHE A 112 -11.96 15.19 -7.12
N PHE A 113 -12.75 14.15 -7.44
CA PHE A 113 -13.59 14.09 -8.64
C PHE A 113 -15.07 14.45 -8.41
N LEU A 114 -15.57 14.35 -7.17
CA LEU A 114 -16.84 14.98 -6.79
C LEU A 114 -16.53 16.42 -6.43
N PRO A 115 -16.95 17.42 -7.23
CA PRO A 115 -16.96 18.79 -6.73
C PRO A 115 -17.79 18.79 -5.45
N LEU A 116 -17.19 19.29 -4.36
CA LEU A 116 -17.91 19.70 -3.16
C LEU A 116 -18.74 20.94 -3.53
N ASP A 117 -19.73 20.76 -4.40
CA ASP A 117 -20.79 21.74 -4.62
C ASP A 117 -21.76 21.59 -3.44
N SER A 118 -21.50 22.37 -2.40
CA SER A 118 -22.49 22.77 -1.39
C SER A 118 -22.11 24.12 -0.81
#